data_AF-A0A7I7VY31-F1
#
_entry.id   AF-A0A7I7VY31-F1
#
_cell.length_a   1.000
_cell.length_b   1.000
_cell.length_c   1.000
_cell.angle_alpha   90.00
_cell.angle_beta   90.00
_cell.angle_gamma   90.00
#
_symmetry.space_group_name_H-M   'P 1'
#
loop_
_entity.id
_entity.type
_entity.pdbx_description
1 polymer ?
#
loop_
_entity_poly.entity_id
_entity_poly.type
_entity_poly.pdbx_seq_one_letter_code
_entity_poly.pdbx_strand_id
1 'polypeptide(L)'
;MRPSDKAWIVLGAALAAAVGVWDALCPPDEMLSDASRRYAKTHPLLTYWVIGTVVLHLIGRLPHAVDPIHLVGEGFRWTSLRFHLRSTRPACTPARARAR
;
A
#
# COMPACT_ATOMS: atom_id res chain seq x y z
N MET A 1 7.40 21.41 -4.35
CA MET A 1 6.77 20.22 -3.72
C MET A 1 7.50 18.97 -4.16
N ARG A 2 7.93 18.13 -3.21
CA ARG A 2 8.55 16.84 -3.47
C ARG A 2 7.51 15.85 -4.03
N PRO A 3 7.91 14.78 -4.74
CA PRO A 3 6.98 13.73 -5.19
C PRO A 3 6.15 13.14 -4.05
N SER A 4 6.75 12.98 -2.87
CA SER A 4 6.06 12.54 -1.64
C SER A 4 4.92 13.47 -1.22
N ASP A 5 5.12 14.79 -1.33
CA ASP A 5 4.13 15.80 -0.91
C ASP A 5 2.91 15.76 -1.84
N LYS A 6 3.15 15.55 -3.14
CA LYS A 6 2.09 15.35 -4.14
C LYS A 6 1.31 14.07 -3.86
N ALA A 7 2.01 12.96 -3.60
CA ALA A 7 1.39 11.69 -3.27
C ALA A 7 0.53 11.79 -2.01
N TRP A 8 1.02 12.48 -0.98
CA TRP A 8 0.29 12.74 0.26
C TRP A 8 -1.03 13.49 0.01
N ILE A 9 -0.98 14.60 -0.74
CA ILE A 9 -2.17 15.41 -1.04
C ILE A 9 -3.17 14.63 -1.88
N VAL A 10 -2.71 13.94 -2.92
CA VAL A 10 -3.57 13.14 -3.80
C VAL A 10 -4.23 12.01 -3.02
N LEU A 11 -3.47 11.30 -2.17
CA LEU A 11 -4.02 10.23 -1.34
C LEU A 11 -5.07 10.76 -0.37
N GLY A 12 -4.79 11.86 0.32
CA GLY A 12 -5.74 12.49 1.23
C GLY A 12 -7.03 12.93 0.53
N ALA A 13 -6.91 13.57 -0.63
CA ALA A 13 -8.07 14.00 -1.42
C ALA A 13 -8.89 12.81 -1.94
N ALA A 14 -8.22 11.78 -2.46
CA ALA A 14 -8.89 10.58 -2.97
C ALA A 14 -9.61 9.83 -1.84
N LEU A 15 -9.00 9.72 -0.66
CA LEU A 15 -9.61 9.09 0.50
C LEU A 15 -10.85 9.87 0.95
N ALA A 16 -10.73 11.20 1.13
CA ALA A 16 -11.85 12.03 1.53
C ALA A 16 -13.02 11.96 0.54
N ALA A 17 -12.72 11.99 -0.76
CA ALA A 17 -13.73 11.84 -1.81
C ALA A 17 -14.39 10.46 -1.77
N ALA A 18 -13.62 9.38 -1.63
CA ALA A 18 -14.16 8.02 -1.57
C ALA A 18 -15.08 7.82 -0.37
N VAL A 19 -14.67 8.29 0.82
CA VAL A 19 -15.50 8.24 2.04
C VAL A 19 -16.77 9.07 1.85
N GLY A 20 -16.65 10.31 1.36
CA GLY A 20 -17.79 11.20 1.18
C GLY A 20 -18.80 10.69 0.15
N VAL A 21 -18.32 10.09 -0.95
CA VAL A 21 -19.19 9.46 -1.96
C VAL A 21 -19.93 8.27 -1.36
N TRP A 22 -19.26 7.42 -0.58
CA TRP A 22 -19.91 6.28 0.06
C TRP A 22 -20.96 6.72 1.08
N ASP A 23 -20.60 7.61 2.00
CA ASP A 23 -21.50 8.10 3.04
C ASP A 23 -22.70 8.87 2.46
N ALA A 24 -22.58 9.45 1.26
CA ALA A 24 -23.70 10.11 0.57
C ALA A 24 -24.65 9.15 -0.14
N LEU A 25 -24.20 7.94 -0.49
CA LEU A 25 -24.96 6.97 -1.29
C LEU A 25 -25.39 5.73 -0.51
N CYS A 26 -24.83 5.51 0.69
CA CYS A 26 -25.09 4.30 1.46
C CYS A 26 -26.53 4.26 2.00
N PRO A 27 -27.12 3.06 2.15
CA PRO A 27 -28.33 2.87 2.95
C PRO A 27 -28.15 3.35 4.41
N PRO A 28 -29.25 3.59 5.14
CA PRO A 28 -29.18 3.82 6.59
C PRO A 28 -28.37 2.73 7.31
N ASP A 29 -27.58 3.12 8.30
CA ASP A 29 -26.67 2.25 9.07
C ASP A 29 -25.52 1.58 8.30
N GLU A 30 -25.31 1.94 7.02
CA GLU A 30 -24.18 1.45 6.20
C GLU A 30 -23.14 2.53 5.91
N MET A 31 -23.12 3.60 6.71
CA MET A 31 -22.04 4.57 6.69
C MET A 31 -20.72 3.88 7.00
N LEU A 32 -19.63 4.42 6.44
CA LEU A 32 -18.30 3.86 6.72
C LEU A 32 -17.96 3.95 8.21
N SER A 33 -18.46 4.99 8.88
CA SER A 33 -18.33 5.17 10.32
C SER A 33 -19.08 4.10 11.12
N ASP A 34 -20.27 3.67 10.67
CA ASP A 34 -21.04 2.60 11.32
C ASP A 34 -20.39 1.24 11.12
N ALA A 35 -19.91 0.95 9.90
CA ALA A 35 -19.12 -0.25 9.63
C ALA A 35 -17.88 -0.29 10.54
N SER A 36 -17.15 0.83 10.65
CA SER A 36 -15.98 0.92 11.54
C SER A 36 -16.33 0.65 13.00
N ARG A 37 -17.47 1.16 13.48
CA ARG A 37 -17.96 0.95 14.84
C ARG A 37 -18.36 -0.51 15.08
N ARG A 38 -19.02 -1.16 14.11
CA ARG A 38 -19.36 -2.59 14.20
C ARG A 38 -18.10 -3.45 14.26
N TYR A 39 -17.13 -3.19 13.38
CA TYR A 39 -15.84 -3.90 13.39
C TYR A 39 -15.07 -3.69 14.69
N ALA A 40 -15.09 -2.47 15.26
CA ALA A 40 -14.46 -2.22 16.55
C ALA A 40 -15.13 -3.00 17.70
N LYS A 41 -16.43 -3.33 17.59
CA LYS A 41 -17.13 -4.16 18.59
C LYS A 41 -16.82 -5.64 18.42
N THR A 42 -16.74 -6.14 17.19
CA THR A 42 -16.49 -7.57 16.91
C THR A 42 -15.02 -7.94 16.98
N HIS A 43 -14.14 -7.05 16.55
CA HIS A 43 -12.69 -7.25 16.46
C HIS A 43 -11.90 -6.04 17.01
N PRO A 44 -12.11 -5.64 18.28
CA PRO A 44 -11.54 -4.41 18.85
C PRO A 44 -10.02 -4.34 18.72
N LEU A 45 -9.34 -5.43 19.08
CA LEU A 45 -7.88 -5.48 19.00
C LEU A 45 -7.40 -5.26 17.57
N LEU A 46 -7.97 -5.98 16.61
CA LEU A 46 -7.57 -5.86 15.19
C LEU A 46 -7.82 -4.45 14.67
N THR A 47 -9.00 -3.89 14.92
CA THR A 47 -9.36 -2.55 14.46
C THR A 47 -8.42 -1.49 15.03
N TYR A 48 -8.16 -1.51 16.34
CA TYR A 48 -7.24 -0.56 16.97
C TYR A 48 -5.79 -0.76 16.54
N TRP A 49 -5.36 -2.01 16.32
CA TRP A 49 -4.03 -2.30 15.77
C TRP A 49 -3.86 -1.71 14.37
N VAL A 50 -4.83 -1.89 13.48
CA VAL A 50 -4.78 -1.35 12.11
C VAL A 50 -4.74 0.18 12.14
N ILE A 51 -5.67 0.82 12.86
CA ILE A 51 -5.72 2.28 12.97
C ILE A 51 -4.44 2.83 13.60
N GLY A 52 -4.02 2.25 14.73
CA GLY A 52 -2.83 2.66 15.45
C GLY A 52 -1.57 2.54 14.60
N THR A 53 -1.41 1.43 13.87
CA THR A 53 -0.28 1.22 12.96
C THR A 53 -0.24 2.26 11.85
N VAL A 54 -1.38 2.53 11.19
CA VAL A 54 -1.46 3.54 10.13
C VAL A 54 -1.11 4.92 10.66
N VAL A 55 -1.67 5.32 11.81
CA VAL A 55 -1.36 6.61 12.44
C VAL A 55 0.13 6.70 12.76
N LEU A 56 0.68 5.68 13.43
CA LEU A 56 2.07 5.66 13.89
C LEU A 56 3.07 5.66 12.72
N HIS A 57 2.72 5.00 11.61
CA HIS A 57 3.46 5.03 10.34
C HIS A 57 3.47 6.43 9.74
N LEU A 58 2.29 7.04 9.59
CA LEU A 58 2.15 8.34 8.94
C LEU A 58 2.83 9.47 9.71
N ILE A 59 2.85 9.42 11.05
CA ILE A 59 3.56 10.40 11.88
C ILE A 59 5.05 10.10 12.02
N GLY A 60 5.56 9.03 11.39
CA GLY A 60 6.98 8.67 11.39
C GLY A 60 7.51 8.23 12.76
N ARG A 61 6.65 7.70 13.63
CA ARG A 61 7.02 7.26 15.00
C ARG A 61 7.36 5.77 15.09
N LEU A 62 7.12 5.00 14.03
CA LEU A 62 7.56 3.60 13.94
C LEU A 62 9.02 3.51 13.43
N PRO A 63 9.90 2.80 14.14
CA PRO A 63 11.18 2.37 13.57
C PRO A 63 10.95 1.50 12.33
N HIS A 64 11.75 1.67 11.28
CA HIS A 64 11.62 0.94 10.01
C HIS A 64 11.55 -0.60 10.17
N ALA A 65 12.24 -1.16 11.16
CA ALA A 65 12.27 -2.60 11.42
C ALA A 65 10.93 -3.18 11.93
N VAL A 66 10.07 -2.35 12.52
CA VAL A 66 8.78 -2.78 13.10
C VAL A 66 7.58 -2.16 12.39
N ASP A 67 7.81 -1.39 11.34
CA ASP A 67 6.78 -0.75 10.54
C ASP A 67 6.24 -1.74 9.49
N PRO A 68 5.05 -2.33 9.69
CA PRO A 68 4.53 -3.34 8.78
C PRO A 68 4.27 -2.75 7.38
N ILE A 69 3.92 -1.47 7.29
CA ILE A 69 3.63 -0.79 6.02
C ILE A 69 4.93 -0.57 5.25
N HIS A 70 6.02 -0.23 5.95
CA HIS A 70 7.34 -0.15 5.34
C HIS A 70 7.80 -1.51 4.79
N LEU A 71 7.67 -2.57 5.59
CA LEU A 71 8.07 -3.93 5.21
C LEU A 71 7.28 -4.45 3.98
N VAL A 72 5.97 -4.18 3.92
CA VAL A 72 5.14 -4.53 2.75
C VAL A 72 5.60 -3.76 1.51
N GLY A 73 5.89 -2.46 1.66
CA GLY A 73 6.42 -1.64 0.56
C GLY A 73 7.77 -2.13 0.04
N GLU A 74 8.69 -2.52 0.93
CA GLU A 74 9.98 -3.11 0.56
C GLU A 74 9.81 -4.47 -0.12
N GLY A 75 8.92 -5.31 0.38
CA GLY A 75 8.57 -6.58 -0.25
C GLY A 75 8.03 -6.39 -1.68
N PHE A 76 7.17 -5.40 -1.89
CA PHE A 76 6.64 -5.07 -3.22
C PHE A 76 7.72 -4.53 -4.17
N ARG A 77 8.65 -3.72 -3.66
CA ARG A 77 9.81 -3.24 -4.43
C ARG A 77 10.72 -4.41 -4.85
N TRP A 78 10.90 -5.38 -3.97
CA TRP A 78 11.75 -6.54 -4.23
C TRP A 78 11.16 -7.50 -5.27
N THR A 79 9.84 -7.76 -5.22
CA THR A 79 9.17 -8.60 -6.22
C THR A 79 9.17 -7.94 -7.59
N SER A 80 8.92 -6.64 -7.69
CA SER A 80 8.93 -5.90 -8.96
C SER A 80 10.34 -5.81 -9.60
N LEU A 81 11.41 -5.64 -8.82
CA LEU A 81 12.79 -5.70 -9.30
C LEU A 81 13.19 -7.07 -9.87
N ARG A 82 12.73 -8.16 -9.25
CA ARG A 82 12.96 -9.53 -9.76
C ARG A 82 12.33 -9.78 -11.12
N PHE A 83 11.17 -9.19 -11.39
CA PHE A 83 10.54 -9.29 -12.71
C PHE A 83 11.31 -8.49 -13.77
N HIS A 84 11.79 -7.29 -13.44
CA HIS A 84 12.54 -6.47 -14.38
C HIS A 84 13.91 -7.08 -14.76
N LEU A 85 14.64 -7.65 -13.80
CA LEU A 85 15.92 -8.34 -14.07
C LEU A 85 15.77 -9.67 -14.82
N ARG A 86 14.55 -10.22 -14.92
CA ARG A 86 14.26 -11.42 -15.72
C ARG A 86 13.99 -11.09 -17.20
N SER A 87 13.58 -9.86 -17.49
CA SER A 87 13.34 -9.36 -18.86
C SER A 87 14.62 -8.98 -19.60
N THR A 88 15.72 -8.75 -18.89
CA THR A 88 16.99 -8.28 -19.47
C THR A 88 18.06 -9.38 -19.57
N ARG A 89 17.73 -10.66 -19.40
CA ARG A 89 18.66 -11.72 -19.81
C ARG A 89 18.74 -11.70 -21.35
N PRO A 90 19.81 -11.19 -21.98
CA PRO A 90 19.95 -11.38 -23.41
C PRO A 90 20.00 -12.89 -23.62
N ALA A 91 19.21 -13.38 -24.56
CA ALA A 91 19.39 -14.74 -25.05
C ALA A 91 20.84 -14.85 -25.51
N CYS A 92 21.69 -15.54 -24.75
CA CYS A 92 23.01 -15.93 -25.22
C CYS A 92 22.78 -16.71 -26.52
N THR A 93 22.96 -16.03 -27.64
CA THR A 93 23.00 -16.66 -28.95
C THR A 93 24.24 -17.54 -28.93
N PRO A 94 24.13 -18.87 -29.07
CA PRO A 94 25.32 -19.66 -29.28
C PRO A 94 25.87 -19.25 -30.64
N ALA A 95 26.96 -18.49 -30.63
CA ALA A 95 27.75 -18.22 -31.81
C ALA A 95 28.24 -19.58 -32.34
N ARG A 96 27.53 -20.13 -33.33
CA ARG A 96 28.01 -21.27 -34.09
C ARG A 96 29.29 -20.83 -34.78
N ALA A 97 30.39 -21.38 -34.29
CA ALA A 97 31.71 -21.25 -34.83
C ALA A 97 31.70 -21.51 -36.34
N ARG A 98 32.13 -20.53 -37.13
CA ARG A 98 32.71 -20.78 -38.44
C ARG A 98 34.06 -21.46 -38.20
N ALA A 99 34.20 -22.70 -38.66
CA ALA A 99 35.50 -23.29 -38.90
C ALA A 99 35.44 -24.16 -40.16
N ARG A 100 36.03 -23.59 -41.22
CA ARG A 100 36.58 -24.22 -42.44
C ARG A 100 35.63 -24.77 -43.48
#